data_AF-A0A4Q0ZIZ9-F1
#
_entry.id   AF-A0A4Q0ZIZ9-F1
#
_cell.length_a   1.000
_cell.length_b   1.000
_cell.length_c   1.000
_cell.angle_alpha   90.00
_cell.angle_beta   90.00
_cell.angle_gamma   90.00
#
_symmetry.space_group_name_H-M   'P 1'
#
loop_
_entity.id
_entity.type
_entity.pdbx_description
1 polymer ?
#
loop_
_entity_poly.entity_id
_entity_poly.type
_entity_poly.pdbx_seq_one_letter_code
_entity_poly.pdbx_strand_id
1 'polypeptide(L)'
;MDKEEFEKAVDLFGILTKTSKKELKQKYLKLSKKYHPDTPTGSDEKFQELKESYELLLNYIDNYKFSFEEDEFKKQYPSFTNYKNWNI
;
A
#
# COMPACT_ATOMS: atom_id res chain seq x y z
N MET A 1 -3.44 -15.89 -1.43
CA MET A 1 -2.72 -14.65 -1.75
C MET A 1 -1.35 -15.07 -2.18
N ASP A 2 -1.16 -15.13 -3.48
CA ASP A 2 0.04 -15.65 -4.09
C ASP A 2 1.13 -14.59 -4.01
N LYS A 3 2.30 -14.99 -3.50
CA LYS A 3 3.42 -14.08 -3.27
C LYS A 3 3.82 -13.35 -4.57
N GLU A 4 3.75 -14.06 -5.69
CA GLU A 4 4.14 -13.54 -7.01
C GLU A 4 3.21 -12.39 -7.46
N GLU A 5 1.90 -12.50 -7.24
CA GLU A 5 0.95 -11.43 -7.57
C GLU A 5 1.14 -10.20 -6.68
N PHE A 6 1.52 -10.42 -5.41
CA PHE A 6 1.85 -9.33 -4.50
C PHE A 6 3.12 -8.58 -4.93
N GLU A 7 4.18 -9.30 -5.28
CA GLU A 7 5.43 -8.69 -5.77
C GLU A 7 5.17 -7.90 -7.06
N LYS A 8 4.44 -8.48 -8.03
CA LYS A 8 4.01 -7.76 -9.25
C LYS A 8 3.22 -6.50 -8.94
N ALA A 9 2.26 -6.55 -8.01
CA ALA A 9 1.49 -5.38 -7.61
C ALA A 9 2.40 -4.30 -6.99
N VAL A 10 3.31 -4.67 -6.10
CA VAL A 10 4.28 -3.75 -5.47
C VAL A 10 5.16 -3.07 -6.51
N ASP A 11 5.67 -3.82 -7.48
CA ASP A 11 6.48 -3.30 -8.59
C ASP A 11 5.67 -2.40 -9.53
N LEU A 12 4.43 -2.79 -9.86
CA LEU A 12 3.52 -2.01 -10.71
C LEU A 12 3.18 -0.64 -10.09
N PHE A 13 3.00 -0.58 -8.77
CA PHE A 13 2.85 0.67 -8.05
C PHE A 13 4.19 1.35 -7.71
N GLY A 14 5.33 0.71 -7.95
CA GLY A 14 6.67 1.22 -7.62
C GLY A 14 6.81 1.54 -6.13
N ILE A 15 6.44 0.60 -5.27
CA ILE A 15 6.56 0.73 -3.81
C ILE A 15 7.91 0.17 -3.38
N LEU A 16 8.86 1.03 -3.03
CA LEU A 16 10.24 0.63 -2.70
C LEU A 16 10.44 0.25 -1.23
N THR A 17 9.68 0.83 -0.31
CA THR A 17 9.93 0.66 1.14
C THR A 17 8.63 0.62 1.94
N LYS A 18 8.10 1.79 2.30
CA LYS A 18 6.86 1.95 3.04
C LYS A 18 5.92 2.80 2.22
N THR A 19 4.69 2.33 2.06
CA THR A 19 3.63 3.13 1.47
C THR A 19 2.43 3.13 2.40
N SER A 20 1.70 4.23 2.39
CA SER A 20 0.42 4.33 3.09
C SER A 20 -0.75 3.99 2.17
N LYS A 21 -1.88 3.55 2.75
CA LYS A 21 -3.16 3.36 2.02
C LYS A 21 -3.55 4.61 1.21
N LYS A 22 -3.22 5.81 1.72
CA LYS A 22 -3.45 7.09 1.03
C LYS A 22 -2.58 7.23 -0.21
N GLU A 23 -1.28 6.94 -0.11
CA GLU A 23 -0.35 7.00 -1.24
C GLU A 23 -0.68 5.96 -2.31
N LEU A 24 -1.01 4.73 -1.91
CA LEU A 24 -1.45 3.68 -2.82
C LEU A 24 -2.67 4.15 -3.63
N LYS A 25 -3.68 4.72 -2.97
CA LYS A 25 -4.87 5.29 -3.63
C LYS A 25 -4.51 6.43 -4.59
N GLN A 26 -3.61 7.31 -4.21
CA GLN A 26 -3.14 8.41 -5.07
C GLN A 26 -2.40 7.90 -6.31
N LYS A 27 -1.54 6.88 -6.16
CA LYS A 27 -0.86 6.24 -7.29
C LYS A 27 -1.84 5.55 -8.23
N TYR A 28 -2.80 4.81 -7.69
CA TYR A 28 -3.88 4.19 -8.47
C TYR A 28 -4.64 5.22 -9.31
N LEU A 29 -5.07 6.34 -8.71
CA LEU A 29 -5.76 7.41 -9.43
C LEU A 29 -4.92 8.00 -10.57
N LYS A 30 -3.61 8.17 -10.37
CA LYS A 30 -2.69 8.67 -11.40
C LYS A 30 -2.52 7.68 -12.55
N LEU A 31 -2.34 6.39 -12.24
CA LEU A 31 -2.18 5.32 -13.23
C LEU A 31 -3.50 5.04 -13.97
N SER A 32 -4.63 5.07 -13.27
CA SER A 32 -5.97 4.91 -13.85
C SER A 32 -6.24 5.95 -14.93
N LYS A 33 -5.89 7.22 -14.68
CA LYS A 33 -6.02 8.28 -15.69
C LYS A 33 -5.07 8.11 -16.88
N LYS A 34 -3.91 7.45 -16.67
CA LYS A 34 -2.90 7.21 -17.71
C LYS A 34 -3.24 6.01 -18.60
N TYR A 35 -3.85 4.98 -18.04
CA TYR A 35 -4.23 3.74 -18.73
C TYR A 35 -5.71 3.70 -19.10
N HIS A 36 -6.45 4.79 -18.90
CA HIS A 36 -7.87 4.87 -19.22
C HIS A 36 -8.09 4.54 -20.72
N PRO A 37 -9.10 3.72 -21.07
CA PRO A 37 -9.32 3.28 -22.47
C PRO A 37 -9.54 4.43 -23.45
N ASP A 38 -10.04 5.58 -22.98
CA ASP A 38 -10.17 6.80 -23.80
C ASP A 38 -8.83 7.48 -24.14
N THR A 39 -7.70 7.02 -23.57
CA THR A 39 -6.38 7.55 -23.91
C THR A 39 -5.73 6.72 -25.02
N PRO A 40 -4.92 7.32 -25.90
CA PRO A 40 -4.25 6.59 -26.99
C PRO A 40 -3.25 5.53 -26.50
N THR A 41 -2.84 5.58 -25.22
CA THR A 41 -2.01 4.56 -24.55
C THR A 41 -2.82 3.65 -23.61
N GLY A 42 -4.15 3.81 -23.61
CA GLY A 42 -5.08 3.05 -22.81
C GLY A 42 -5.19 1.61 -23.29
N SER A 43 -5.41 0.71 -22.33
CA SER A 43 -5.63 -0.71 -22.59
C SER A 43 -6.47 -1.25 -21.46
N ASP A 44 -7.63 -1.81 -21.78
CA ASP A 44 -8.52 -2.44 -20.80
C ASP A 44 -7.80 -3.53 -19.99
N GLU A 45 -6.93 -4.32 -20.63
CA GLU A 45 -6.10 -5.32 -19.96
C GLU A 45 -5.19 -4.70 -18.90
N LYS A 46 -4.47 -3.62 -19.24
CA LYS A 46 -3.60 -2.92 -18.27
C LYS A 46 -4.39 -2.25 -17.15
N PHE A 47 -5.59 -1.76 -17.46
CA PHE A 47 -6.47 -1.16 -16.48
C PHE A 47 -7.02 -2.20 -15.50
N GLN A 48 -7.38 -3.38 -16.00
CA GLN A 48 -7.80 -4.52 -15.21
C GLN A 48 -6.67 -4.98 -14.28
N GLU A 49 -5.46 -5.18 -14.81
CA GLU A 49 -4.28 -5.58 -14.03
C GLU A 49 -3.95 -4.56 -12.92
N LEU A 50 -4.04 -3.26 -13.23
CA LEU A 50 -3.89 -2.18 -12.26
C LEU A 50 -4.94 -2.26 -11.14
N LYS A 51 -6.19 -2.55 -11.49
CA LYS A 51 -7.30 -2.66 -10.54
C LYS A 51 -7.13 -3.89 -9.63
N GLU A 52 -6.81 -5.04 -10.20
CA GLU A 52 -6.58 -6.27 -9.43
C GLU A 52 -5.41 -6.10 -8.45
N SER A 53 -4.30 -5.51 -8.92
CA SER A 53 -3.15 -5.17 -8.08
C SER A 53 -3.53 -4.23 -6.93
N TYR A 54 -4.38 -3.22 -7.20
CA TYR A 54 -4.85 -2.29 -6.18
C TYR A 54 -5.71 -2.98 -5.12
N GLU A 55 -6.67 -3.80 -5.54
CA GLU A 55 -7.57 -4.53 -4.64
C GLU A 55 -6.80 -5.53 -3.77
N LEU A 56 -5.81 -6.23 -4.34
CA LEU A 56 -4.94 -7.14 -3.62
C LEU A 56 -4.14 -6.44 -2.52
N LEU A 57 -3.48 -5.32 -2.85
CA LEU A 57 -2.73 -4.53 -1.87
C LEU A 57 -3.64 -3.91 -0.81
N LEU A 58 -4.83 -3.46 -1.20
CA LEU A 58 -5.81 -2.91 -0.28
C LEU A 58 -6.29 -3.97 0.71
N ASN A 59 -6.63 -5.16 0.22
CA ASN A 59 -7.04 -6.28 1.05
C ASN A 59 -5.92 -6.72 2.02
N TYR A 60 -4.67 -6.72 1.57
CA TYR A 60 -3.52 -6.98 2.44
C TYR A 60 -3.43 -5.97 3.59
N ILE A 61 -3.56 -4.68 3.29
CA ILE A 61 -3.53 -3.61 4.31
C ILE A 61 -4.73 -3.72 5.27
N ASP A 62 -5.92 -4.04 4.75
CA ASP A 62 -7.16 -4.10 5.56
C ASP A 62 -7.19 -5.33 6.48
N ASN A 63 -6.66 -6.47 6.03
CA ASN A 63 -6.52 -7.69 6.82
C ASN A 63 -5.26 -7.70 7.68
N TYR A 64 -4.42 -6.66 7.62
CA TYR A 64 -3.22 -6.59 8.44
C TYR A 64 -3.63 -6.42 9.91
N LYS A 65 -3.38 -7.47 10.70
CA LYS A 65 -3.67 -7.49 12.13
C LYS A 65 -2.53 -6.84 12.88
N PHE A 66 -2.84 -5.78 13.62
CA PHE A 66 -1.90 -5.15 14.55
C PHE A 66 -1.94 -5.86 15.90
N SER A 67 -0.78 -6.06 16.51
CA SER A 67 -0.70 -6.35 17.95
C SER A 67 -0.49 -5.03 18.69
N PHE A 68 -1.31 -4.73 19.69
CA PHE A 68 -1.13 -3.54 20.54
C PHE A 68 -0.05 -3.76 21.60
N GLU A 69 0.92 -4.64 21.34
CA GLU A 69 2.02 -4.91 22.24
C GLU A 69 3.03 -3.76 22.22
N GLU A 70 3.63 -3.48 23.38
CA GLU A 70 4.59 -2.38 23.54
C GLU A 70 5.75 -2.48 22.54
N ASP A 71 6.15 -3.70 22.16
CA ASP A 71 7.20 -3.98 21.19
C ASP A 71 6.84 -3.62 19.74
N GLU A 72 5.59 -3.87 19.30
CA GLU A 72 5.14 -3.49 17.96
C GLU A 72 4.98 -1.98 17.85
N PHE A 73 4.46 -1.34 18.90
CA PHE A 73 4.36 0.11 18.99
C PHE A 73 5.72 0.82 18.87
N LYS A 74 6.75 0.30 19.55
CA LYS A 74 8.14 0.79 19.45
C LYS A 74 8.72 0.64 18.04
N LYS A 75 8.43 -0.46 17.34
CA LYS A 75 8.87 -0.68 15.95
C LYS A 75 8.20 0.27 14.96
N GLN A 76 6.92 0.54 15.16
CA GLN A 76 6.15 1.43 14.28
C GLN A 76 6.47 2.91 14.51
N TYR A 77 6.73 3.30 15.77
CA TYR A 77 7.05 4.67 16.17
C TYR A 77 8.37 4.74 16.94
N PRO A 78 9.52 4.54 16.28
CA PRO A 78 10.82 4.57 16.96
C PRO A 78 11.08 5.91 17.69
N SER A 79 10.51 7.01 17.18
CA SER A 79 10.64 8.36 17.75
C SER A 79 9.80 8.62 19.01
N PHE A 80 8.78 7.81 19.33
CA PHE A 80 7.91 8.02 20.50
C PHE A 80 8.46 7.37 21.78
N THR A 81 9.50 6.54 21.66
CA THR A 81 9.99 5.67 22.73
C THR A 81 10.71 6.40 23.88
N ASN A 82 10.92 7.71 23.78
CA ASN A 82 11.58 8.52 24.82
C ASN A 82 10.62 9.13 25.87
N TYR A 83 9.31 8.81 25.84
CA TYR A 83 8.31 9.39 26.74
C TYR A 83 7.94 8.50 27.96
N LYS A 84 8.85 7.64 28.44
CA LYS A 84 8.70 6.98 29.76
C LYS A 84 9.17 7.89 30.91
N ASN A 85 8.65 9.11 30.96
CA ASN A 85 8.79 10.01 32.12
C ASN A 85 7.48 10.75 32.43
N TRP A 86 6.34 10.04 32.39
CA TRP A 86 5.08 10.51 32.99
C TRP A 86 4.87 9.78 34.33
N ASN A 87 5.62 10.23 35.33
CA ASN A 87 5.19 10.20 36.73
C ASN A 87 4.88 11.65 37.11
N ILE A 88 3.60 12.01 37.05
CA ILE A 88 2.99 13.06 37.88
C ILE A 88 1.67 12.50 38.38
#